data_AF-A0A9X2JMI2-F1
#
_entry.id   AF-A0A9X2JMI2-F1
#
_cell.length_a   1.000
_cell.length_b   1.000
_cell.length_c   1.000
_cell.angle_alpha   90.00
_cell.angle_beta   90.00
_cell.angle_gamma   90.00
#
_symmetry.space_group_name_H-M   'P 1'
#
loop_
_entity.id
_entity.type
_entity.pdbx_description
1 polymer ?
#
loop_
_entity_poly.entity_id
_entity_poly.type
_entity_poly.pdbx_seq_one_letter_code
_entity_poly.pdbx_strand_id
1 'polypeptide(L)' 'FESAYDIEFRDFVDHVSRDLSPEGPSAWDGYIAAVTADAALKSLDAGGEKQDLDFPETPAFYIG' A
#
# COMPACT_ATOMS: atom_id res chain seq x y z
N PHE A 1 15.86 6.96 6.45
CA PHE A 1 14.48 7.05 6.95
C PHE A 1 13.98 8.48 6.91
N GLU A 2 14.61 9.42 7.63
CA GLU A 2 14.25 10.85 7.58
C GLU A 2 14.17 11.41 6.15
N SER A 3 15.17 11.13 5.31
CA SER A 3 15.19 11.55 3.91
C SER A 3 14.05 10.99 3.06
N ALA A 4 13.52 9.80 3.38
CA ALA A 4 12.44 9.19 2.61
C ALA A 4 11.12 9.93 2.87
N TYR A 5 10.84 10.28 4.13
CA TYR A 5 9.69 11.10 4.48
C TYR A 5 9.73 12.46 3.78
N ASP A 6 10.87 13.15 3.82
CA ASP A 6 11.02 14.45 3.16
C ASP A 6 10.79 14.37 1.65
N ILE A 7 11.25 13.29 1.00
CA ILE A 7 11.06 13.06 -0.43
C ILE A 7 9.60 12.79 -0.74
N GLU A 8 8.94 11.88 -0.02
CA GLU A 8 7.53 11.53 -0.24
C GLU A 8 6.60 12.72 -0.03
N PHE A 9 6.81 13.50 1.04
CA PHE A 9 5.99 14.70 1.28
C PHE A 9 6.21 15.77 0.22
N ARG A 10 7.46 15.97 -0.23
CA ARG A 10 7.74 16.93 -1.29
C ARG A 10 7.09 16.53 -2.60
N ASP A 11 7.17 15.25 -2.96
CA ASP A 11 6.57 14.69 -4.16
C ASP A 11 5.04 14.84 -4.15
N PHE A 12 4.40 14.49 -3.02
CA PHE A 12 2.97 14.66 -2.83
C PHE A 12 2.53 16.12 -3.00
N VAL A 13 3.24 17.06 -2.35
CA VAL A 13 2.92 18.49 -2.45
C VAL A 13 3.11 19.03 -3.87
N ASP A 14 4.16 18.61 -4.58
CA ASP A 14 4.39 19.04 -5.97
C ASP A 14 3.24 18.63 -6.89
N HIS A 15 2.81 17.37 -6.84
CA HIS A 15 1.71 16.86 -7.66
C HIS A 15 0.40 17.60 -7.38
N VAL A 16 0.02 17.72 -6.11
CA VAL A 16 -1.21 18.41 -5.71
C VAL A 16 -1.16 19.89 -6.13
N SER A 17 -0.01 20.56 -6.01
CA SER A 17 0.14 21.97 -6.42
C SER A 17 -0.01 22.19 -7.93
N ARG A 18 0.08 21.12 -8.72
CA ARG A 18 -0.03 21.10 -10.18
C ARG A 18 -1.36 20.51 -10.67
N ASP A 19 -2.33 20.30 -9.76
CA ASP A 19 -3.59 19.60 -10.01
C ASP A 19 -3.41 18.19 -10.62
N LEU A 20 -2.29 17.53 -10.30
CA LEU A 20 -2.00 16.16 -10.69
C LEU A 20 -2.37 15.19 -9.56
N SER A 21 -2.77 13.97 -9.94
CA SER A 21 -2.91 12.87 -8.98
C SER A 21 -1.56 12.54 -8.33
N PRO A 22 -1.52 12.15 -7.05
CA PRO A 22 -0.30 11.61 -6.44
C PRO A 22 0.20 10.36 -7.17
N GLU A 23 1.52 10.24 -7.35
CA GLU A 23 2.18 9.07 -7.97
C GLU A 23 2.74 8.07 -6.96
N GLY A 24 2.69 8.39 -5.67
CA GLY A 24 3.10 7.50 -4.58
C GLY A 24 2.14 6.32 -4.35
N PRO A 25 2.41 5.48 -3.31
CA PRO A 25 1.55 4.35 -2.96
C PRO A 25 0.08 4.77 -2.82
N SER A 26 -0.77 4.01 -3.48
CA SER A 26 -2.20 4.28 -3.56
C SER A 26 -2.97 3.63 -2.40
N ALA A 27 -4.28 3.90 -2.36
CA ALA A 27 -5.17 3.18 -1.43
C ALA A 27 -5.20 1.66 -1.70
N TRP A 28 -4.94 1.23 -2.94
CA TRP A 28 -4.87 -0.20 -3.27
C TRP A 28 -3.64 -0.87 -2.65
N ASP A 29 -2.49 -0.20 -2.65
CA ASP A 29 -1.29 -0.70 -1.98
C ASP A 29 -1.54 -0.83 -0.46
N GLY A 30 -2.25 0.12 0.12
CA GLY A 30 -2.71 0.05 1.51
C GLY A 30 -3.66 -1.12 1.79
N TYR A 31 -4.57 -1.43 0.87
CA TYR A 31 -5.46 -2.59 0.98
C TYR A 31 -4.69 -3.91 0.94
N ILE A 32 -3.75 -4.08 0.00
CA ILE A 32 -2.91 -5.27 -0.09
C ILE A 32 -2.06 -5.44 1.17
N ALA A 33 -1.49 -4.34 1.69
CA ALA A 33 -0.75 -4.36 2.95
C ALA A 33 -1.63 -4.81 4.14
N ALA A 34 -2.87 -4.33 4.21
CA ALA A 34 -3.81 -4.71 5.27
C ALA A 34 -4.21 -6.19 5.20
N VAL A 35 -4.58 -6.71 4.03
CA VAL A 35 -4.92 -8.13 3.84
C VAL A 35 -3.73 -9.03 4.17
N THR A 36 -2.53 -8.61 3.76
CA THR A 36 -1.29 -9.35 4.05
C THR A 36 -0.99 -9.36 5.54
N ALA A 37 -1.15 -8.24 6.23
CA ALA A 37 -0.95 -8.13 7.68
C ALA A 37 -1.94 -9.03 8.44
N ASP A 38 -3.20 -9.07 8.04
CA ASP A 38 -4.22 -9.95 8.63
C ASP A 38 -3.85 -11.43 8.49
N ALA A 39 -3.41 -11.86 7.30
CA ALA A 39 -2.92 -13.23 7.08
C ALA A 39 -1.66 -13.55 7.90
N ALA A 40 -0.75 -12.59 8.07
CA ALA A 40 0.43 -12.76 8.91
C ALA A 40 0.05 -12.97 10.39
N LEU A 41 -0.93 -12.22 10.90
CA LEU A 41 -1.45 -12.42 12.25
C LEU A 41 -2.11 -13.79 12.41
N LYS A 42 -2.93 -14.21 11.45
CA LYS A 42 -3.51 -15.58 11.43
C LYS A 42 -2.45 -16.67 11.42
N SER A 43 -1.38 -16.49 10.65
CA SER A 43 -0.25 -17.42 10.63
C SER A 43 0.42 -17.52 12.00
N LEU A 44 0.68 -16.38 12.65
CA LEU A 44 1.29 -16.32 13.97
C LEU A 44 0.43 -17.05 15.01
N ASP A 45 -0.88 -16.80 15.02
CA ASP A 45 -1.84 -17.44 15.92
C ASP A 45 -1.95 -18.96 15.68
N ALA A 46 -1.75 -19.39 14.43
CA ALA A 46 -1.73 -20.81 14.02
C ALA A 46 -0.35 -21.47 14.17
N GLY A 47 0.58 -20.89 14.94
CA GLY A 47 1.90 -21.49 15.18
C GLY A 47 2.84 -21.46 13.97
N GLY A 48 2.66 -20.51 13.07
CA GLY A 48 3.48 -20.31 11.87
C GLY A 48 2.98 -21.08 10.64
N GLU A 49 1.76 -21.61 10.66
CA GLU A 49 1.17 -22.25 9.48
C GLU A 49 0.96 -21.25 8.34
N LYS A 50 1.21 -21.71 7.10
CA LYS A 50 1.03 -20.91 5.89
C LYS A 50 -0.44 -20.50 5.77
N GLN A 51 -0.68 -19.21 5.55
CA GLN A 51 -1.98 -18.66 5.18
C GLN A 51 -1.98 -18.29 3.70
N ASP A 52 -3.09 -18.56 3.02
CA ASP A 52 -3.29 -18.09 1.65
C ASP A 52 -3.76 -16.62 1.67
N LEU A 53 -3.30 -15.85 0.69
CA LEU A 53 -3.77 -14.49 0.47
C LEU A 53 -4.84 -14.53 -0.63
N ASP A 54 -6.02 -13.99 -0.31
CA ASP A 54 -7.13 -13.87 -1.26
C ASP A 54 -7.53 -12.40 -1.35
N PHE A 55 -7.31 -11.82 -2.53
CA PHE A 55 -7.71 -10.47 -2.87
C PHE A 55 -7.97 -10.38 -4.38
N PRO A 56 -8.89 -9.49 -4.82
CA PRO A 56 -9.21 -9.38 -6.24
C PRO A 56 -8.04 -8.81 -7.05
N GLU A 57 -8.13 -8.92 -8.38
CA GLU A 57 -7.21 -8.21 -9.28
C GLU A 57 -7.25 -6.70 -9.04
N THR A 58 -6.12 -6.03 -9.24
CA THR A 58 -6.01 -4.57 -9.11
C THR A 58 -7.02 -3.88 -10.02
N PRO A 59 -7.96 -3.07 -9.48
CA PRO A 59 -8.89 -2.33 -10.29
C PRO A 59 -8.17 -1.37 -11.22
N ALA A 60 -8.65 -1.23 -12.46
CA ALA A 60 -8.04 -0.36 -13.47
C ALA A 60 -7.86 1.10 -13.01
N PHE A 61 -8.67 1.57 -12.06
CA PHE A 61 -8.52 2.89 -11.45
C PHE A 61 -7.18 3.11 -10.74
N TYR A 62 -6.59 2.05 -10.18
CA TYR A 62 -5.32 2.10 -9.46
C TYR A 62 -4.12 1.67 -10.33
N ILE A 63 -4.37 1.39 -11.61
CA ILE A 63 -3.32 1.11 -12.59
C ILE A 63 -3.05 2.45 -13.29
N GLY A 64 -1.96 3.11 -12.90
CA GLY A 64 -1.49 4.36 -13.51
C GLY A 64 -1.20 4.23 -15.00
#